data_AF-A0A4Q3IH27-F1
#
_entry.id   AF-A0A4Q3IH27-F1
#
_cell.length_a   1.000
_cell.length_b   1.000
_cell.length_c   1.000
_cell.angle_alpha   90.00
_cell.angle_beta   90.00
_cell.angle_gamma   90.00
#
_symmetry.space_group_name_H-M   'P 1'
#
loop_
_entity.id
_entity.type
_entity.pdbx_description
1 polymer ?
#
loop_
_entity_poly.entity_id
_entity_poly.type
_entity_poly.pdbx_seq_one_letter_code
_entity_poly.pdbx_strand_id
1 'polypeptide(L)'
;MNEGRESSGEIVTDIPARLDRLPWSRFHTLVVVALGITWILDGLEVTLAGAVSGALKESPTLRFTNTEVGMAGAAYLAGAVIGAVFFGWLTDRLGRKKLFTITVLVYLSATAATAFSWNLWSFLLFRFLTGMGIGGEYTAINSAIQELVPARVRGWTDLVIN
;
A
#
# COMPACT_ATOMS: atom_id res chain seq x y z
N MET A 1 -1.29 25.38 -59.18
CA MET A 1 -2.48 24.61 -58.75
C MET A 1 -1.97 23.37 -58.04
N ASN A 2 -2.47 23.13 -56.82
CA ASN A 2 -2.18 22.04 -55.86
C ASN A 2 -0.80 22.01 -55.19
N GLU A 3 -0.66 21.86 -53.87
CA GLU A 3 -1.57 21.94 -52.71
C GLU A 3 -0.64 21.89 -51.48
N GLY A 4 -0.87 22.77 -50.50
CA GLY A 4 -0.06 22.86 -49.28
C GLY A 4 -0.21 21.60 -48.41
N ARG A 5 0.91 20.91 -48.16
CA ARG A 5 0.99 19.94 -47.06
C ARG A 5 1.11 20.72 -45.75
N GLU A 6 -0.01 20.95 -45.08
CA GLU A 6 -0.02 21.31 -43.66
C GLU A 6 0.61 20.16 -42.87
N SER A 7 1.85 20.34 -42.42
CA SER A 7 2.45 19.45 -41.42
C SER A 7 1.65 19.65 -40.13
N SER A 8 0.77 18.70 -39.83
CA SER A 8 0.10 18.59 -38.53
C SER A 8 1.20 18.58 -37.46
N GLY A 9 1.40 19.72 -36.80
CA GLY A 9 2.42 19.87 -35.79
C GLY A 9 2.11 18.90 -34.66
N GLU A 10 2.89 17.83 -34.56
CA GLU A 10 2.97 17.04 -33.34
C GLU A 10 3.35 18.03 -32.23
N ILE A 11 2.38 18.37 -31.37
CA ILE A 11 2.67 19.10 -30.15
C ILE A 11 3.29 18.07 -29.21
N VAL A 12 4.59 17.81 -29.40
CA VAL A 12 5.41 17.03 -28.47
C VAL A 12 5.45 17.83 -27.17
N THR A 13 4.53 17.49 -26.28
CA THR A 13 4.39 18.17 -25.00
C THR A 13 5.24 17.41 -24.00
N ASP A 14 6.35 17.99 -23.57
CA ASP A 14 7.22 17.44 -22.53
C ASP A 14 6.53 17.61 -21.15
N ILE A 15 5.51 16.79 -20.91
CA ILE A 15 4.76 16.70 -19.65
C ILE A 15 5.71 16.45 -18.46
N PRO A 16 6.74 15.57 -18.56
CA PRO A 16 7.75 15.41 -17.51
C PRO A 16 8.48 16.70 -17.15
N ALA A 17 8.93 17.48 -18.14
CA ALA A 17 9.67 18.72 -17.89
C ALA A 17 8.82 19.84 -17.28
N ARG A 18 7.48 19.77 -17.32
CA ARG A 18 6.60 20.71 -16.61
C ARG A 18 6.31 20.26 -15.17
N LEU A 19 6.18 18.96 -14.93
CA LEU A 19 6.11 18.40 -13.58
C LEU A 19 7.38 18.71 -12.77
N ASP A 20 8.55 18.63 -13.40
CA ASP A 20 9.85 18.91 -12.76
C ASP A 20 10.06 20.37 -12.35
N ARG A 21 9.24 21.30 -12.85
CA ARG A 21 9.30 22.74 -12.54
C ARG A 21 8.33 23.16 -11.44
N LEU A 22 7.46 22.25 -10.98
CA LEU A 22 6.48 22.58 -9.95
C LEU A 22 7.16 22.65 -8.58
N PRO A 23 7.02 23.78 -7.85
CA PRO A 23 7.58 23.91 -6.51
C PRO A 23 6.93 22.92 -5.55
N TRP A 24 7.70 22.46 -4.56
CA TRP A 24 7.23 21.58 -3.50
C TRP A 24 5.96 22.15 -2.87
N SER A 25 4.83 21.47 -3.10
CA SER A 25 3.52 21.90 -2.62
C SER A 25 3.11 21.13 -1.36
N ARG A 26 2.16 21.68 -0.60
CA ARG A 26 1.58 21.02 0.60
C ARG A 26 1.04 19.61 0.33
N PHE A 27 0.66 19.32 -0.92
CA PHE A 27 0.24 17.99 -1.33
C PHE A 27 1.39 16.97 -1.24
N HIS A 28 2.61 17.32 -1.65
CA HIS A 28 3.78 16.45 -1.55
C HIS A 28 4.15 16.17 -0.09
N THR A 29 4.11 17.20 0.77
CA THR A 29 4.31 17.00 2.22
C THR A 29 3.24 16.08 2.81
N LEU A 30 1.97 16.24 2.43
CA LEU A 30 0.88 15.39 2.91
C LEU A 30 1.08 13.93 2.49
N VAL A 31 1.53 13.69 1.25
CA VAL A 31 1.87 12.36 0.76
C VAL A 31 3.02 11.78 1.58
N VAL A 32 4.14 12.49 1.74
CA VAL A 32 5.29 12.00 2.53
C VAL A 32 4.91 11.69 3.98
N VAL A 33 4.11 12.54 4.62
CA VAL A 33 3.64 12.29 5.99
C VAL A 33 2.72 11.07 6.03
N ALA A 34 1.80 10.90 5.08
CA ALA A 34 0.95 9.72 5.00
C ALA A 34 1.77 8.44 4.83
N LEU A 35 2.78 8.46 3.94
CA LEU A 35 3.71 7.33 3.74
C LEU A 35 4.51 7.00 5.00
N GLY A 36 5.01 8.02 5.71
CA GLY A 36 5.72 7.83 6.96
C GLY A 36 4.83 7.23 8.05
N ILE A 37 3.56 7.65 8.14
CA ILE A 37 2.59 7.08 9.08
C ILE A 37 2.32 5.61 8.74
N THR A 38 2.10 5.29 7.46
CA THR A 38 1.92 3.89 7.00
C THR A 38 3.10 3.03 7.42
N TRP A 39 4.34 3.48 7.19
CA TRP A 39 5.53 2.73 7.53
C TRP A 39 5.62 2.40 9.04
N ILE A 40 5.24 3.36 9.88
CA ILE A 40 5.15 3.15 11.33
C ILE A 40 4.07 2.12 11.67
N LEU A 41 2.90 2.20 11.03
CA LEU A 41 1.79 1.26 11.23
C LEU A 41 2.16 -0.17 10.82
N ASP A 42 2.86 -0.33 9.68
CA ASP A 42 3.34 -1.63 9.20
C ASP A 42 4.35 -2.24 10.19
N GLY A 43 5.30 -1.44 10.69
CA GLY A 43 6.24 -1.88 11.73
C GLY A 43 5.55 -2.26 13.03
N LEU A 44 4.51 -1.53 13.42
CA LEU A 44 3.64 -1.84 14.55
C LEU A 44 2.90 -3.17 14.35
N GLU A 45 2.35 -3.45 13.16
CA GLU A 45 1.63 -4.70 12.87
C GLU A 45 2.56 -5.91 12.99
N VAL A 46 3.78 -5.84 12.45
CA VAL A 46 4.78 -6.91 12.57
C VAL A 46 5.15 -7.16 14.03
N THR A 47 5.35 -6.09 14.80
CA THR A 47 5.68 -6.17 16.22
C THR A 47 4.53 -6.77 17.01
N LEU A 48 3.30 -6.34 16.73
CA LEU A 48 2.08 -6.82 17.35
C LEU A 48 1.84 -8.30 17.05
N ALA A 49 2.06 -8.74 15.81
CA ALA A 49 1.94 -10.15 15.44
C ALA A 49 2.91 -11.03 16.26
N GLY A 50 4.13 -10.56 16.50
CA GLY A 50 5.09 -11.23 17.38
C GLY A 50 4.64 -11.25 18.84
N ALA A 51 4.29 -10.09 19.41
CA ALA A 51 3.90 -9.94 20.81
C ALA A 51 2.62 -10.72 21.16
N VAL A 52 1.64 -10.73 20.26
CA VAL A 52 0.34 -11.37 20.46
C VAL A 52 0.41 -12.90 20.28
N SER A 53 1.48 -13.43 19.69
CA SER A 53 1.65 -14.88 19.51
C SER A 53 1.60 -15.68 20.81
N GLY A 54 2.13 -15.15 21.92
CA GLY A 54 2.02 -15.76 23.24
C GLY A 54 0.59 -15.70 23.79
N ALA A 55 -0.03 -14.52 23.72
CA ALA A 55 -1.40 -14.31 24.17
C ALA A 55 -2.41 -15.17 23.41
N LEU A 56 -2.20 -15.45 22.12
CA LEU A 56 -3.06 -16.33 21.32
C LEU A 56 -2.98 -17.80 21.77
N LYS A 57 -1.81 -18.24 22.25
CA LYS A 57 -1.61 -19.60 22.79
C LYS A 57 -2.26 -19.74 24.17
N GLU A 58 -2.14 -18.72 25.00
CA GLU A 58 -2.68 -18.70 26.37
C GLU A 58 -4.17 -18.32 26.42
N SER A 59 -4.72 -17.79 25.33
CA SER A 59 -6.12 -17.34 25.25
C SER A 59 -7.10 -18.45 25.65
N PRO A 60 -8.07 -18.19 26.54
CA PRO A 60 -9.07 -19.18 26.97
C PRO A 60 -9.93 -19.73 25.83
N THR A 61 -10.13 -18.96 24.77
CA THR A 61 -11.06 -19.26 23.67
C THR A 61 -10.38 -19.81 22.43
N LEU A 62 -9.19 -19.30 22.07
CA LEU A 62 -8.52 -19.64 20.82
C LEU A 62 -7.47 -20.74 20.98
N ARG A 63 -6.63 -20.68 22.03
CA ARG A 63 -5.61 -21.70 22.37
C ARG A 63 -4.78 -22.18 21.18
N PHE A 64 -4.27 -21.26 20.36
CA PHE A 64 -3.57 -21.64 19.14
C PHE A 64 -2.29 -22.42 19.43
N THR A 65 -1.97 -23.36 18.55
CA THR A 65 -0.71 -24.08 18.49
C THR A 65 0.36 -23.24 17.78
N ASN A 66 1.63 -23.64 17.90
CA ASN A 66 2.73 -22.99 17.16
C ASN A 66 2.48 -23.02 15.64
N THR A 67 1.93 -24.12 15.12
CA THR A 67 1.61 -24.29 13.71
C THR A 67 0.53 -23.30 13.27
N GLU A 68 -0.52 -23.11 14.06
CA GLU A 68 -1.63 -22.19 13.74
C GLU A 68 -1.19 -20.72 13.75
N VAL A 69 -0.31 -20.34 14.68
CA VAL A 69 0.33 -19.01 14.65
C VAL A 69 1.17 -18.84 13.38
N GLY A 70 1.93 -19.87 12.99
CA GLY A 70 2.68 -19.87 11.73
C GLY A 70 1.77 -19.76 10.50
N MET A 71 0.63 -20.46 10.50
CA MET A 71 -0.38 -20.36 9.43
C MET A 71 -0.96 -18.96 9.33
N ALA A 72 -1.15 -18.25 10.43
CA ALA A 72 -1.62 -16.87 10.41
C ALA A 72 -0.60 -15.92 9.76
N GLY A 73 0.69 -16.11 10.07
CA GLY A 73 1.77 -15.39 9.38
C GLY A 73 1.81 -15.71 7.88
N ALA A 74 1.65 -16.98 7.51
CA ALA A 74 1.59 -17.40 6.11
C ALA A 74 0.36 -16.82 5.38
N ALA A 75 -0.81 -16.80 6.01
CA ALA A 75 -2.03 -16.21 5.47
C ALA A 75 -1.87 -14.70 5.24
N TYR A 76 -1.26 -14.00 6.19
CA TYR A 76 -0.90 -12.59 6.04
C TYR A 76 0.02 -12.34 4.83
N LEU A 77 1.10 -13.11 4.70
CA LEU A 77 2.04 -12.97 3.58
C LEU A 77 1.38 -13.30 2.23
N ALA A 78 0.59 -14.38 2.18
CA ALA A 78 -0.18 -14.73 0.99
C ALA A 78 -1.15 -13.62 0.60
N GLY A 79 -1.83 -13.03 1.60
CA GLY A 79 -2.67 -11.86 1.44
C GLY A 79 -1.91 -10.69 0.83
N ALA A 80 -0.73 -10.37 1.35
CA ALA A 80 0.12 -9.28 0.83
C ALA A 80 0.51 -9.47 -0.63
N VAL A 81 0.94 -10.68 -1.02
CA VAL A 81 1.29 -10.99 -2.41
C VAL A 81 0.07 -10.85 -3.33
N ILE A 82 -1.07 -11.43 -2.95
CA ILE A 82 -2.30 -11.37 -3.75
C ILE A 82 -2.83 -9.94 -3.82
N GLY A 83 -2.78 -9.21 -2.71
CA GLY A 83 -3.19 -7.82 -2.60
C GLY A 83 -2.38 -6.91 -3.48
N ALA A 84 -1.05 -7.06 -3.50
CA ALA A 84 -0.17 -6.29 -4.39
C ALA A 84 -0.56 -6.46 -5.86
N VAL A 85 -0.82 -7.71 -6.30
CA VAL A 85 -1.23 -7.99 -7.69
C VAL A 85 -2.63 -7.44 -7.97
N PHE A 86 -3.60 -7.75 -7.11
CA PHE A 86 -5.00 -7.38 -7.29
C PHE A 86 -5.21 -5.86 -7.27
N PHE A 87 -4.70 -5.21 -6.23
CA PHE A 87 -4.81 -3.77 -6.08
C PHE A 87 -3.89 -3.03 -7.04
N GLY A 88 -2.73 -3.60 -7.43
CA GLY A 88 -1.91 -3.09 -8.52
C GLY A 88 -2.71 -2.93 -9.81
N TRP A 89 -3.33 -4.01 -10.27
CA TRP A 89 -4.23 -3.97 -11.44
C TRP A 89 -5.42 -3.00 -11.25
N LEU A 90 -5.97 -2.93 -10.04
CA LEU A 90 -7.09 -2.03 -9.75
C LEU A 90 -6.66 -0.54 -9.74
N THR A 91 -5.38 -0.26 -9.42
CA THR A 91 -4.77 1.09 -9.43
C THR A 91 -4.92 1.71 -10.80
N ASP A 92 -4.63 0.93 -11.83
CA ASP A 92 -4.63 1.36 -13.23
C ASP A 92 -6.04 1.73 -13.72
N ARG A 93 -7.10 1.27 -13.03
CA ARG A 93 -8.50 1.51 -13.41
C ARG A 93 -9.20 2.57 -12.57
N LEU A 94 -8.99 2.57 -11.25
CA LEU A 94 -9.70 3.47 -10.32
C LEU A 94 -8.96 4.77 -10.02
N GLY A 95 -7.67 4.83 -10.38
CA GLY A 95 -6.78 5.92 -10.05
C GLY A 95 -6.18 5.81 -8.65
N ARG A 96 -4.97 6.34 -8.51
CA ARG A 96 -4.03 6.08 -7.41
C ARG A 96 -4.57 6.56 -6.06
N LYS A 97 -5.11 7.79 -6.01
CA LYS A 97 -5.63 8.40 -4.78
C LYS A 97 -6.79 7.62 -4.17
N LYS A 98 -7.76 7.19 -5.00
CA LYS A 98 -8.91 6.41 -4.52
C LYS A 98 -8.47 5.06 -4.02
N LEU A 99 -7.55 4.42 -4.73
CA LEU A 99 -7.05 3.11 -4.33
C LEU A 99 -6.30 3.16 -3.00
N PHE A 100 -5.41 4.13 -2.80
CA PHE A 100 -4.71 4.32 -1.53
C PHE A 100 -5.69 4.43 -0.34
N THR A 101 -6.78 5.19 -0.50
CA THR A 101 -7.82 5.26 0.54
C THR A 101 -8.51 3.91 0.77
N ILE A 102 -8.79 3.16 -0.29
CA ILE A 102 -9.41 1.83 -0.18
C ILE A 102 -8.48 0.85 0.53
N THR A 103 -7.20 0.79 0.17
CA THR A 103 -6.24 -0.16 0.77
C THR A 103 -6.03 0.13 2.24
N VAL A 104 -5.90 1.42 2.62
CA VAL A 104 -5.81 1.83 4.03
C VAL A 104 -7.09 1.46 4.80
N LEU A 105 -8.28 1.67 4.21
CA LEU A 105 -9.53 1.28 4.86
C LEU A 105 -9.64 -0.24 5.05
N VAL A 106 -9.23 -1.03 4.04
CA VAL A 106 -9.21 -2.50 4.12
C VAL A 106 -8.24 -2.94 5.21
N TYR A 107 -7.03 -2.38 5.23
CA TYR A 107 -6.02 -2.66 6.25
C TYR A 107 -6.55 -2.38 7.67
N LEU A 108 -7.00 -1.14 7.94
CA LEU A 108 -7.44 -0.73 9.28
C LEU A 108 -8.67 -1.52 9.75
N SER A 109 -9.64 -1.74 8.86
CA SER A 109 -10.86 -2.49 9.21
C SER A 109 -10.58 -3.97 9.45
N ALA A 110 -9.72 -4.60 8.65
CA ALA A 110 -9.32 -6.00 8.84
C ALA A 110 -8.49 -6.19 10.11
N THR A 111 -7.58 -5.27 10.42
CA THR A 111 -6.82 -5.28 11.68
C THR A 111 -7.74 -5.14 12.89
N ALA A 112 -8.70 -4.22 12.85
CA ALA A 112 -9.72 -4.10 13.90
C ALA A 112 -10.58 -5.37 14.00
N ALA A 113 -11.01 -5.94 12.88
CA ALA A 113 -11.79 -7.18 12.84
C ALA A 113 -11.03 -8.38 13.41
N THR A 114 -9.70 -8.42 13.27
CA THR A 114 -8.85 -9.47 13.84
C THR A 114 -9.02 -9.58 15.36
N ALA A 115 -9.22 -8.45 16.07
CA ALA A 115 -9.47 -8.45 17.51
C ALA A 115 -10.79 -9.14 17.91
N PHE A 116 -11.75 -9.24 16.99
CA PHE A 116 -13.04 -9.89 17.20
C PHE A 116 -13.10 -11.32 16.64
N SER A 117 -11.96 -11.89 16.24
CA SER A 117 -11.92 -13.27 15.75
C SER A 117 -12.37 -14.27 16.81
N TRP A 118 -13.16 -15.26 16.41
CA TRP A 118 -13.76 -16.26 17.31
C TRP A 118 -13.24 -17.68 17.09
N ASN A 119 -12.54 -17.91 15.98
CA ASN A 119 -11.87 -19.18 15.68
C ASN A 119 -10.68 -18.96 14.74
N LEU A 120 -9.89 -20.01 14.53
CA LEU A 120 -8.73 -19.99 13.64
C LEU A 120 -9.07 -19.44 12.24
N TRP A 121 -10.10 -19.97 11.58
CA TRP A 121 -10.44 -19.57 10.21
C TRP A 121 -10.80 -18.09 10.08
N SER A 122 -11.57 -17.55 11.04
CA SER A 122 -11.87 -16.11 11.09
C SER A 122 -10.60 -15.29 11.27
N PHE A 123 -9.69 -15.72 12.16
CA PHE A 123 -8.41 -15.06 12.39
C PHE A 123 -7.52 -15.09 11.14
N LEU A 124 -7.41 -16.24 10.47
CA LEU A 124 -6.66 -16.40 9.22
C LEU A 124 -7.23 -15.51 8.10
N LEU A 125 -8.55 -15.44 7.99
CA LEU A 125 -9.22 -14.58 7.00
C LEU A 125 -8.92 -13.10 7.25
N PHE A 126 -9.05 -12.63 8.50
CA PHE A 126 -8.74 -11.24 8.82
C PHE A 126 -7.25 -10.93 8.60
N ARG A 127 -6.36 -11.85 8.98
CA ARG A 127 -4.92 -11.72 8.70
C ARG A 127 -4.60 -11.66 7.22
N PHE A 128 -5.27 -12.48 6.42
CA PHE A 128 -5.17 -12.43 4.97
C PHE A 128 -5.62 -11.08 4.41
N LEU A 129 -6.77 -10.55 4.87
CA LEU A 129 -7.29 -9.26 4.44
C LEU A 129 -6.39 -8.08 4.87
N THR A 130 -5.85 -8.12 6.09
CA THR A 130 -4.85 -7.17 6.58
C THR A 130 -3.63 -7.17 5.66
N GLY A 131 -3.09 -8.36 5.36
CA GLY A 131 -1.98 -8.50 4.42
C GLY A 131 -2.33 -7.94 3.03
N MET A 132 -3.53 -8.23 2.54
CA MET A 132 -4.01 -7.74 1.23
C MET A 132 -4.06 -6.21 1.15
N GLY A 133 -4.53 -5.54 2.20
CA GLY A 133 -4.52 -4.08 2.31
C GLY A 133 -3.10 -3.51 2.22
N ILE A 134 -2.19 -4.07 3.01
CA ILE A 134 -0.78 -3.65 3.06
C ILE A 134 -0.09 -3.86 1.70
N GLY A 135 -0.22 -5.04 1.10
CA GLY A 135 0.37 -5.33 -0.22
C GLY A 135 -0.14 -4.39 -1.32
N GLY A 136 -1.43 -4.05 -1.29
CA GLY A 136 -2.01 -3.09 -2.21
C GLY A 136 -1.50 -1.67 -1.99
N GLU A 137 -1.33 -1.28 -0.74
CA GLU A 137 -0.75 0.00 -0.37
C GLU A 137 0.68 0.15 -0.90
N TYR A 138 1.58 -0.82 -0.68
CA TYR A 138 2.95 -0.80 -1.23
C TYR A 138 3.02 -0.59 -2.75
N THR A 139 2.05 -1.15 -3.48
CA THR A 139 1.97 -1.01 -4.93
C THR A 139 1.52 0.40 -5.34
N ALA A 140 0.52 0.94 -4.64
CA ALA A 140 0.04 2.31 -4.86
C ALA A 140 1.11 3.36 -4.52
N ILE A 141 1.90 3.13 -3.46
CA ILE A 141 2.98 4.02 -3.00
C ILE A 141 4.08 4.11 -4.05
N ASN A 142 4.60 2.96 -4.51
CA ASN A 142 5.66 2.95 -5.52
C ASN A 142 5.23 3.74 -6.76
N SER A 143 4.02 3.49 -7.26
CA SER A 143 3.47 4.20 -8.41
C SER A 143 3.31 5.71 -8.16
N ALA A 144 2.81 6.11 -6.98
CA ALA A 144 2.64 7.51 -6.60
C ALA A 144 3.98 8.25 -6.50
N ILE A 145 5.03 7.62 -5.95
CA ILE A 145 6.37 8.21 -5.89
C ILE A 145 6.91 8.43 -7.30
N GLN A 146 6.75 7.47 -8.22
CA GLN A 146 7.25 7.62 -9.59
C GLN A 146 6.52 8.70 -10.38
N GLU A 147 5.22 8.90 -10.14
CA GLU A 147 4.39 9.89 -10.88
C GLU A 147 4.43 11.30 -10.28
N LEU A 148 4.63 11.45 -8.97
CA LEU A 148 4.42 12.71 -8.26
C LEU A 148 5.70 13.35 -7.69
N VAL A 149 6.81 12.61 -7.61
CA VAL A 149 8.05 13.16 -7.03
C VAL A 149 8.97 13.69 -8.14
N PRO A 150 9.32 14.99 -8.14
CA PRO A 150 10.25 15.57 -9.11
C PRO A 150 11.58 14.81 -9.13
N ALA A 151 12.15 14.61 -10.32
CA ALA A 151 13.33 13.76 -10.52
C ALA A 151 14.53 14.22 -9.65
N ARG A 152 14.58 15.51 -9.32
CA ARG A 152 15.65 16.14 -8.52
C ARG A 152 15.68 15.72 -7.04
N VAL A 153 14.54 15.34 -6.45
CA VAL A 153 14.44 14.98 -5.00
C VAL A 153 14.03 13.53 -4.76
N ARG A 154 13.76 12.77 -5.83
CA ARG A 154 13.33 11.38 -5.77
C ARG A 154 14.29 10.50 -4.97
N GLY A 155 15.59 10.64 -5.17
CA GLY A 155 16.60 9.88 -4.42
C GLY A 155 16.67 10.21 -2.92
N TRP A 156 16.42 11.45 -2.52
CA TRP A 156 16.38 11.84 -1.10
C TRP A 156 15.06 11.44 -0.43
N THR A 157 13.96 11.48 -1.18
CA THR A 157 12.63 11.07 -0.68
C THR A 157 12.58 9.55 -0.51
N ASP A 158 13.10 8.79 -1.47
CA ASP A 158 13.26 7.33 -1.35
C ASP A 158 14.13 6.96 -0.14
N LEU A 159 15.23 7.68 0.11
CA LEU A 159 16.12 7.42 1.26
C LEU A 159 15.49 7.76 2.63
N VAL A 160 14.49 8.64 2.67
CA VAL A 160 13.78 9.00 3.91
C VAL A 160 12.60 8.06 4.18
N ILE A 161 12.05 7.44 3.12
CA ILE A 161 10.87 6.56 3.20
C ILE A 161 11.25 5.08 3.37
N ASN A 162 12.43 4.66 2.88
CA ASN A 162 12.89 3.27 2.84
C ASN A 162 13.99 3.01 3.87
#